data_AF-A0A1M6D6D1-F1
#
_entry.id   AF-A0A1M6D6D1-F1
#
_cell.length_a   1.000
_cell.length_b   1.000
_cell.length_c   1.000
_cell.angle_alpha   90.00
_cell.angle_beta   90.00
_cell.angle_gamma   90.00
#
_symmetry.space_group_name_H-M   'P 1'
#
loop_
_entity.id
_entity.type
_entity.pdbx_description
1 polymer ?
#
loop_
_entity_poly.entity_id
_entity_poly.type
_entity_poly.pdbx_seq_one_letter_code
_entity_poly.pdbx_strand_id
1 'polypeptide(L)'
;MIILQTNLNLSAHKTIIIAFLGFVLITGFTVPIMYNQYETQRQIRSQTELHAQQLQEQERQQAIKDQQIEDAARAAQLEAERESYLMANTAYADKDYFQAIELYKRITSINEADYLTAQDQIKKSTTEMYSYYLDKAGSLSKQGNQQEAIRLLTDMSAYYPDDAQIQSDLQKYRELQVAEKSLISYKGPIEHIFFHPLLAYPSLTFDGDADSNGFNQYFVTVSEFKKILDQIYANNYILVNANALYEEKAEDGKTVLVRKELKLPPNKKPLILSVDDVNYPDYKSTNGTISKLILDSEGNVATYSVSPSGEKVVSHDNEIIPIIDAFVAEHPDFSFQGAKGILALTGYYGILGYNTNKLDSPSYSEERQTALTIIKRLKETGWTFASHGYSHLDARAESYQSLEKDTLRWKEEVESLIGPTNIYVYPFGSSVLPGNPKFQFLLDQGFNILCSVGPTPYLKATTDYVMMDRRHIDGIALYNQEAILKNLFDAKSVLDPVRPPLMAGP
;
A
#
# COMPACT_ATOMS: atom_id res chain seq x y z
N MET A 1 -100.76 -111.37 68.26
CA MET A 1 -101.41 -112.00 67.08
C MET A 1 -102.06 -110.87 66.32
N ILE A 2 -101.53 -110.34 65.22
CA ILE A 2 -101.14 -111.00 63.97
C ILE A 2 -99.89 -110.29 63.40
N ILE A 3 -99.02 -111.11 62.79
CA ILE A 3 -97.82 -110.73 62.04
C ILE A 3 -98.23 -110.17 60.67
N LEU A 4 -97.60 -109.09 60.22
CA LEU A 4 -97.41 -108.83 58.79
C LEU A 4 -96.07 -108.12 58.59
N GLN A 5 -95.10 -108.91 58.15
CA GLN A 5 -93.83 -108.45 57.57
C GLN A 5 -94.09 -107.90 56.17
N THR A 6 -93.53 -106.73 55.86
CA THR A 6 -93.04 -106.42 54.52
C THR A 6 -91.65 -105.82 54.63
N ASN A 7 -90.72 -106.48 53.93
CA ASN A 7 -89.31 -106.15 53.82
C ASN A 7 -89.05 -105.38 52.52
N LEU A 8 -87.90 -104.69 52.49
CA LEU A 8 -87.16 -104.07 51.37
C LEU A 8 -87.57 -102.62 51.03
N ASN A 9 -86.63 -101.69 50.78
CA ASN A 9 -85.32 -101.86 50.17
C ASN A 9 -84.36 -100.69 50.53
N LEU A 10 -83.22 -100.96 51.18
CA LEU A 10 -82.24 -99.96 51.64
C LEU A 10 -81.12 -99.70 50.62
N SER A 11 -81.39 -99.88 49.32
CA SER A 11 -80.40 -99.73 48.24
C SER A 11 -80.37 -98.32 47.61
N ALA A 12 -81.41 -97.51 47.75
CA ALA A 12 -81.53 -96.22 47.06
C ALA A 12 -80.82 -95.04 47.76
N HIS A 13 -80.48 -95.15 49.06
CA HIS A 13 -79.91 -94.04 49.83
C HIS A 13 -78.39 -93.92 49.80
N LYS A 14 -77.64 -94.96 49.38
CA LYS A 14 -76.18 -94.83 49.19
C LYS A 14 -75.83 -94.08 47.91
N THR A 15 -76.58 -94.27 46.84
CA THR A 15 -76.30 -93.64 45.53
C THR A 15 -76.62 -92.14 45.54
N ILE A 16 -77.68 -91.73 46.23
CA ILE A 16 -78.08 -90.30 46.31
C ILE A 16 -77.11 -89.50 47.19
N ILE A 17 -76.63 -90.08 48.30
CA ILE A 17 -75.64 -89.42 49.16
C ILE A 17 -74.28 -89.29 48.46
N ILE A 18 -73.85 -90.31 47.70
CA ILE A 18 -72.62 -90.24 46.89
C ILE A 18 -72.77 -89.24 45.73
N ALA A 19 -73.95 -89.15 45.10
CA ALA A 19 -74.22 -88.19 44.04
C ALA A 19 -74.30 -86.74 44.57
N PHE A 20 -74.87 -86.51 45.75
CA PHE A 20 -74.89 -85.18 46.38
C PHE A 20 -73.51 -84.76 46.91
N LEU A 21 -72.74 -85.67 47.51
CA LEU A 21 -71.34 -85.41 47.87
C LEU A 21 -70.48 -85.15 46.63
N GLY A 22 -70.68 -85.91 45.55
CA GLY A 22 -70.02 -85.70 44.26
C GLY A 22 -70.40 -84.37 43.60
N PHE A 23 -71.67 -83.97 43.64
CA PHE A 23 -72.12 -82.69 43.07
C PHE A 23 -71.66 -81.48 43.90
N VAL A 24 -71.63 -81.59 45.24
CA VAL A 24 -71.06 -80.55 46.13
C VAL A 24 -69.54 -80.47 46.02
N LEU A 25 -68.84 -81.60 45.81
CA LEU A 25 -67.40 -81.62 45.51
C LEU A 25 -67.10 -81.07 44.10
N ILE A 26 -67.92 -81.35 43.09
CA ILE A 26 -67.68 -80.87 41.72
C ILE A 26 -68.05 -79.39 41.58
N THR A 27 -69.20 -78.94 42.10
CA THR A 27 -69.60 -77.52 42.07
C THR A 27 -68.79 -76.65 43.05
N GLY A 28 -68.41 -77.19 44.22
CA GLY A 28 -67.55 -76.51 45.19
C GLY A 28 -66.11 -76.28 44.71
N PHE A 29 -65.64 -77.03 43.70
CA PHE A 29 -64.34 -76.81 43.06
C PHE A 29 -64.44 -76.09 41.70
N THR A 30 -65.49 -76.31 40.89
CA THR A 30 -65.57 -75.74 39.52
C THR A 30 -65.99 -74.27 39.45
N VAL A 31 -66.90 -73.81 40.33
CA VAL A 31 -67.31 -72.39 40.36
C VAL A 31 -66.17 -71.47 40.79
N PRO A 32 -65.37 -71.80 41.83
CA PRO A 32 -64.16 -71.04 42.15
C PRO A 32 -63.13 -71.05 41.02
N ILE A 33 -62.95 -72.16 40.29
CA ILE A 33 -61.99 -72.24 39.17
C ILE A 33 -62.41 -71.35 38.00
N MET A 34 -63.68 -71.38 37.60
CA MET A 34 -64.21 -70.52 36.52
C MET A 34 -64.20 -69.04 36.91
N TYR A 35 -64.57 -68.72 38.15
CA TYR A 35 -64.48 -67.35 38.67
C TYR A 35 -63.03 -66.86 38.74
N ASN A 36 -62.10 -67.71 39.20
CA ASN A 36 -60.68 -67.40 39.26
C ASN A 36 -60.08 -67.24 37.85
N GLN A 37 -60.48 -68.06 36.88
CA GLN A 37 -60.08 -67.90 35.47
C GLN A 37 -60.63 -66.61 34.85
N TYR A 38 -61.89 -66.25 35.13
CA TYR A 38 -62.48 -64.99 34.67
C TYR A 38 -61.78 -63.78 35.28
N GLU A 39 -61.54 -63.77 36.59
CA GLU A 39 -60.78 -62.70 37.26
C GLU A 39 -59.33 -62.64 36.79
N THR A 40 -58.69 -63.78 36.51
CA THR A 40 -57.34 -63.84 35.91
C THR A 40 -57.35 -63.24 34.50
N GLN A 41 -58.31 -63.61 33.64
CA GLN A 41 -58.41 -63.02 32.30
C GLN A 41 -58.75 -61.53 32.31
N ARG A 42 -59.58 -61.11 33.26
CA ARG A 42 -59.92 -59.69 33.49
C ARG A 42 -58.69 -58.91 33.94
N GLN A 43 -57.89 -59.45 34.86
CA GLN A 43 -56.60 -58.88 35.26
C GLN A 43 -55.62 -58.81 34.08
N ILE A 44 -55.53 -59.86 33.27
CA ILE A 44 -54.65 -59.87 32.08
C ILE A 44 -55.09 -58.80 31.07
N ARG A 45 -56.38 -58.68 30.76
CA ARG A 45 -56.87 -57.62 29.86
C ARG A 45 -56.59 -56.24 30.41
N SER A 46 -56.87 -56.01 31.69
CA SER A 46 -56.58 -54.75 32.36
C SER A 46 -55.07 -54.42 32.34
N GLN A 47 -54.20 -55.40 32.57
CA GLN A 47 -52.75 -55.22 32.47
C GLN A 47 -52.29 -54.97 31.04
N THR A 48 -52.90 -55.63 30.05
CA THR A 48 -52.57 -55.45 28.63
C THR A 48 -52.98 -54.08 28.13
N GLU A 49 -54.18 -53.60 28.49
CA GLU A 49 -54.65 -52.24 28.19
C GLU A 49 -53.79 -51.18 28.89
N LEU A 50 -53.43 -51.40 30.16
CA LEU A 50 -52.52 -50.52 30.89
C LEU A 50 -51.13 -50.47 30.24
N HIS A 51 -50.60 -51.61 29.80
CA HIS A 51 -49.32 -51.68 29.12
C HIS A 51 -49.35 -51.00 27.75
N ALA A 52 -50.43 -51.17 26.98
CA ALA A 52 -50.62 -50.48 25.70
C ALA A 52 -50.72 -48.95 25.88
N GLN A 53 -51.43 -48.48 26.91
CA GLN A 53 -51.47 -47.06 27.27
C GLN A 53 -50.11 -46.53 27.70
N GLN A 54 -49.33 -47.30 28.47
CA GLN A 54 -47.97 -46.93 28.85
C GLN A 54 -47.02 -46.84 27.64
N LEU A 55 -47.14 -47.76 26.68
CA LEU A 55 -46.34 -47.74 25.45
C LEU A 55 -46.69 -46.52 24.58
N GLN A 56 -48.00 -46.23 24.41
CA GLN A 56 -48.45 -45.07 23.65
C GLN A 56 -48.01 -43.75 24.30
N GLU A 57 -48.03 -43.66 25.64
CA GLU A 57 -47.51 -42.49 26.35
C GLU A 57 -45.98 -42.39 26.20
N GLN A 58 -45.24 -43.51 26.24
CA GLN A 58 -43.79 -43.51 25.97
C GLN A 58 -43.47 -43.01 24.56
N GLU A 59 -44.18 -43.49 23.53
CA GLU A 59 -44.00 -43.03 22.15
C GLU A 59 -44.30 -41.53 22.01
N ARG A 60 -45.37 -41.04 22.66
CA ARG A 60 -45.70 -39.62 22.68
C ARG A 60 -44.61 -38.78 23.36
N GLN A 61 -44.11 -39.22 24.50
CA GLN A 61 -43.02 -38.52 25.21
C GLN A 61 -41.73 -38.52 24.39
N GLN A 62 -41.43 -39.61 23.68
CA GLN A 62 -40.29 -39.67 22.78
C GLN A 62 -40.44 -38.71 21.60
N ALA A 63 -41.62 -38.65 20.95
CA ALA A 63 -41.88 -37.71 19.87
C ALA A 63 -41.77 -36.23 20.30
N ILE A 64 -42.25 -35.89 21.52
CA ILE A 64 -42.07 -34.55 22.09
C ILE A 64 -40.59 -34.23 22.28
N LYS A 65 -39.81 -35.19 22.77
CA LYS A 65 -38.37 -35.03 22.98
C LYS A 65 -37.62 -34.84 21.66
N ASP A 66 -37.98 -35.61 20.63
CA ASP A 66 -37.37 -35.49 19.31
C ASP A 66 -37.69 -34.13 18.67
N GLN A 67 -38.93 -33.65 18.77
CA GLN A 67 -39.32 -32.30 18.32
C GLN A 67 -38.53 -31.22 19.07
N GLN A 68 -38.36 -31.35 20.39
CA GLN A 68 -37.57 -30.39 21.18
C GLN A 68 -36.10 -30.34 20.76
N ILE A 69 -35.52 -31.49 20.38
CA ILE A 69 -34.14 -31.55 19.86
C ILE A 69 -34.04 -30.84 18.51
N GLU A 70 -35.02 -31.06 17.62
CA GLU A 70 -35.05 -30.43 16.30
C GLU A 70 -35.26 -28.91 16.39
N ASP A 71 -36.16 -28.45 17.25
CA ASP A 71 -36.39 -27.03 17.51
C ASP A 71 -35.15 -26.35 18.12
N ALA A 72 -34.46 -27.04 19.05
CA ALA A 72 -33.23 -26.54 19.63
C ALA A 72 -32.08 -26.45 18.61
N ALA A 73 -31.95 -27.44 17.71
CA ALA A 73 -30.97 -27.42 16.64
C ALA A 73 -31.23 -26.27 15.65
N ARG A 74 -32.50 -26.04 15.29
CA ARG A 74 -32.91 -24.92 14.43
C ARG A 74 -32.64 -23.57 15.08
N ALA A 75 -32.93 -23.43 16.37
CA ALA A 75 -32.63 -22.21 17.13
C ALA A 75 -31.12 -21.92 17.16
N ALA A 76 -30.30 -22.93 17.42
CA ALA A 76 -28.85 -22.80 17.43
C ALA A 76 -28.28 -22.41 16.05
N GLN A 77 -28.84 -22.96 14.96
CA GLN A 77 -28.44 -22.56 13.60
C GLN A 77 -28.79 -21.10 13.30
N LEU A 78 -30.00 -20.65 13.66
CA LEU A 78 -30.42 -19.25 13.48
C LEU A 78 -29.54 -18.28 14.28
N GLU A 79 -29.14 -18.66 15.49
CA GLU A 79 -28.22 -17.87 16.31
C GLU A 79 -26.83 -17.77 15.65
N ALA A 80 -26.28 -18.89 15.18
CA ALA A 80 -24.99 -18.90 14.47
C ALA A 80 -25.00 -18.08 13.16
N GLU A 81 -26.12 -18.10 12.42
CA GLU A 81 -26.28 -17.27 11.22
C GLU A 81 -26.39 -15.78 11.57
N ARG A 82 -27.10 -15.44 12.66
CA ARG A 82 -27.18 -14.05 13.15
C ARG A 82 -25.81 -13.54 13.59
N GLU A 83 -25.05 -14.33 14.33
CA GLU A 83 -23.67 -14.00 14.69
C GLU A 83 -22.81 -13.81 13.44
N SER A 84 -22.92 -14.71 12.47
CA SER A 84 -22.19 -14.61 11.20
C SER A 84 -22.56 -13.34 10.44
N TYR A 85 -23.84 -12.95 10.39
CA TYR A 85 -24.29 -11.70 9.77
C TYR A 85 -23.72 -10.46 10.47
N LEU A 86 -23.71 -10.43 11.80
CA LEU A 86 -23.11 -9.33 12.56
C LEU A 86 -21.61 -9.21 12.30
N MET A 87 -20.89 -10.33 12.31
CA MET A 87 -19.47 -10.36 11.99
C MET A 87 -19.20 -9.94 10.53
N ALA A 88 -20.07 -10.33 9.59
CA ALA A 88 -19.96 -9.94 8.19
C ALA A 88 -20.10 -8.44 8.00
N ASN A 89 -21.05 -7.80 8.70
CA ASN A 89 -21.21 -6.34 8.67
C ASN A 89 -19.99 -5.61 9.25
N THR A 90 -19.42 -6.13 10.34
CA THR A 90 -18.19 -5.58 10.92
C THR A 90 -17.03 -5.67 9.93
N ALA A 91 -16.80 -6.86 9.36
CA ALA A 91 -15.75 -7.07 8.36
C ALA A 91 -15.94 -6.16 7.13
N TYR A 92 -17.19 -5.99 6.67
CA TYR A 92 -17.51 -5.08 5.58
C TYR A 92 -17.21 -3.62 5.93
N ALA A 93 -17.57 -3.16 7.14
CA ALA A 93 -17.27 -1.81 7.62
C ALA A 93 -15.75 -1.56 7.72
N ASP A 94 -15.00 -2.59 8.07
CA ASP A 94 -13.53 -2.58 8.14
C ASP A 94 -12.86 -2.75 6.75
N LYS A 95 -13.65 -2.90 5.67
CA LYS A 95 -13.21 -3.18 4.30
C LYS A 95 -12.44 -4.50 4.14
N ASP A 96 -12.65 -5.45 5.04
CA ASP A 96 -12.26 -6.85 4.85
C ASP A 96 -13.36 -7.57 4.05
N TYR A 97 -13.44 -7.24 2.77
CA TYR A 97 -14.47 -7.77 1.88
C TYR A 97 -14.35 -9.29 1.69
N PHE A 98 -13.15 -9.86 1.70
CA PHE A 98 -12.98 -11.32 1.63
C PHE A 98 -13.64 -11.99 2.84
N GLN A 99 -13.35 -11.51 4.04
CA GLN A 99 -13.95 -12.05 5.25
C GLN A 99 -15.47 -11.81 5.29
N ALA A 100 -15.93 -10.62 4.90
CA ALA A 100 -17.35 -10.29 4.84
C ALA A 100 -18.12 -11.25 3.92
N ILE A 101 -17.60 -11.48 2.71
CA ILE A 101 -18.22 -12.39 1.74
C ILE A 101 -18.30 -13.82 2.29
N GLU A 102 -17.21 -14.34 2.87
CA GLU A 102 -17.19 -15.69 3.44
C GLU A 102 -18.17 -15.84 4.63
N LEU A 103 -18.37 -14.79 5.43
CA LEU A 103 -19.34 -14.79 6.51
C LEU A 103 -20.78 -14.68 5.99
N TYR A 104 -21.05 -13.85 4.97
CA TYR A 104 -22.37 -13.78 4.34
C TYR A 104 -22.77 -15.09 3.67
N LYS A 105 -21.82 -15.83 3.07
CA LYS A 105 -22.06 -17.16 2.47
C LYS A 105 -22.54 -18.20 3.48
N ARG A 106 -22.28 -18.01 4.78
CA ARG A 106 -22.74 -18.92 5.85
C ARG A 106 -24.22 -18.76 6.17
N ILE A 107 -24.86 -17.71 5.66
CA ILE A 107 -26.28 -17.47 5.86
C ILE A 107 -27.02 -18.33 4.85
N THR A 108 -27.53 -19.45 5.34
CA THR A 108 -28.24 -20.47 4.55
C THR A 108 -29.74 -20.48 4.82
N SER A 109 -30.21 -19.52 5.61
CA SER A 109 -31.41 -19.64 6.45
C SER A 109 -32.69 -20.02 5.71
N ILE A 110 -33.62 -20.59 6.48
CA ILE A 110 -35.01 -20.89 6.11
C ILE A 110 -35.83 -19.59 5.84
N ASN A 111 -35.32 -18.41 6.22
CA ASN A 111 -35.96 -17.11 5.96
C ASN A 111 -35.43 -16.48 4.66
N GLU A 112 -36.28 -16.48 3.63
CA GLU A 112 -35.96 -15.95 2.30
C GLU A 112 -35.43 -14.50 2.33
N ALA A 113 -35.95 -13.65 3.22
CA ALA A 113 -35.54 -12.25 3.28
C ALA A 113 -34.09 -12.05 3.75
N ASP A 114 -33.63 -12.84 4.73
CA ASP A 114 -32.27 -12.74 5.27
C ASP A 114 -31.26 -13.30 4.28
N TYR A 115 -31.61 -14.41 3.61
CA TYR A 115 -30.81 -14.96 2.52
C TYR A 115 -30.66 -13.97 1.37
N LEU A 116 -31.76 -13.37 0.90
CA LEU A 116 -31.71 -12.36 -0.17
C LEU A 116 -30.87 -11.14 0.22
N THR A 117 -30.98 -10.68 1.48
CA THR A 117 -30.16 -9.58 1.99
C THR A 117 -28.67 -9.96 1.99
N ALA A 118 -28.32 -11.18 2.43
CA ALA A 118 -26.95 -11.67 2.39
C ALA A 118 -26.41 -11.75 0.95
N GLN A 119 -27.22 -12.21 -0.02
CA GLN A 119 -26.84 -12.24 -1.43
C GLN A 119 -26.58 -10.83 -2.00
N ASP A 120 -27.41 -9.84 -1.65
CA ASP A 120 -27.18 -8.44 -2.04
C ASP A 120 -25.88 -7.89 -1.43
N GLN A 121 -25.62 -8.18 -0.16
CA GLN A 121 -24.37 -7.78 0.49
C GLN A 121 -23.13 -8.46 -0.12
N ILE A 122 -23.22 -9.72 -0.54
CA ILE A 122 -22.15 -10.40 -1.27
C ILE A 122 -21.88 -9.67 -2.60
N LYS A 123 -22.93 -9.35 -3.36
CA LYS A 123 -22.79 -8.63 -4.64
C LYS A 123 -22.18 -7.24 -4.44
N LYS A 124 -22.63 -6.53 -3.41
CA LYS A 124 -22.11 -5.21 -3.05
C LYS A 124 -20.64 -5.27 -2.63
N SER A 125 -20.30 -6.20 -1.72
CA SER A 125 -18.92 -6.43 -1.26
C SER A 125 -18.00 -6.80 -2.42
N THR A 126 -18.46 -7.68 -3.31
CA THR A 126 -17.74 -8.05 -4.53
C THR A 126 -17.52 -6.80 -5.40
N THR A 127 -18.56 -6.01 -5.68
CA THR A 127 -18.39 -4.81 -6.51
C THR A 127 -17.39 -3.80 -5.93
N GLU A 128 -17.46 -3.54 -4.62
CA GLU A 128 -16.59 -2.55 -3.95
C GLU A 128 -15.15 -3.04 -3.73
N MET A 129 -14.94 -4.35 -3.53
CA MET A 129 -13.60 -4.89 -3.33
C MET A 129 -12.71 -4.76 -4.56
N TYR A 130 -13.29 -4.69 -5.78
CA TYR A 130 -12.52 -4.64 -7.02
C TYR A 130 -11.55 -3.47 -7.04
N SER A 131 -12.04 -2.23 -6.98
CA SER A 131 -11.19 -1.05 -7.02
C SER A 131 -10.32 -0.95 -5.76
N TYR A 132 -10.89 -1.28 -4.59
CA TYR A 132 -10.17 -1.18 -3.31
C TYR A 132 -8.93 -2.09 -3.26
N TYR A 133 -9.07 -3.37 -3.60
CA TYR A 133 -7.95 -4.30 -3.55
C TYR A 133 -7.00 -4.17 -4.74
N LEU A 134 -7.48 -3.73 -5.91
CA LEU A 134 -6.59 -3.41 -7.02
C LEU A 134 -5.65 -2.24 -6.66
N ASP A 135 -6.19 -1.15 -6.09
CA ASP A 135 -5.40 -0.02 -5.60
C ASP A 135 -4.45 -0.41 -4.47
N LYS A 136 -4.91 -1.28 -3.54
CA LYS A 136 -4.09 -1.81 -2.45
C LYS A 136 -2.95 -2.67 -2.97
N ALA A 137 -3.19 -3.55 -3.95
CA ALA A 137 -2.16 -4.36 -4.59
C ALA A 137 -1.12 -3.48 -5.30
N GLY A 138 -1.57 -2.46 -6.04
CA GLY A 138 -0.71 -1.47 -6.66
C GLY A 138 0.17 -0.73 -5.65
N SER A 139 -0.41 -0.34 -4.51
CA SER A 139 0.32 0.32 -3.43
C SER A 139 1.35 -0.60 -2.77
N LEU A 140 1.00 -1.86 -2.49
CA LEU A 140 1.91 -2.87 -1.96
C LEU A 140 3.09 -3.12 -2.91
N SER A 141 2.82 -3.27 -4.21
CA SER A 141 3.85 -3.46 -5.22
C SER A 141 4.78 -2.24 -5.32
N LYS A 142 4.25 -1.01 -5.27
CA LYS A 142 5.05 0.23 -5.22
C LYS A 142 5.95 0.30 -3.99
N GLN A 143 5.54 -0.31 -2.88
CA GLN A 143 6.34 -0.41 -1.65
C GLN A 143 7.34 -1.57 -1.67
N GLY A 144 7.44 -2.31 -2.79
CA GLY A 144 8.30 -3.48 -2.93
C GLY A 144 7.71 -4.76 -2.34
N ASN A 145 6.49 -4.74 -1.80
CA ASN A 145 5.86 -5.93 -1.21
C ASN A 145 5.13 -6.78 -2.28
N GLN A 146 5.92 -7.34 -3.20
CA GLN A 146 5.38 -8.11 -4.32
C GLN A 146 4.66 -9.39 -3.88
N GLN A 147 5.14 -10.04 -2.81
CA GLN A 147 4.51 -11.25 -2.29
C GLN A 147 3.07 -10.99 -1.82
N GLU A 148 2.85 -9.92 -1.06
CA GLU A 148 1.52 -9.57 -0.57
C GLU A 148 0.60 -9.08 -1.70
N ALA A 149 1.13 -8.30 -2.65
CA ALA A 149 0.38 -7.87 -3.83
C ALA A 149 -0.09 -9.07 -4.67
N ILE A 150 0.80 -10.05 -4.92
CA ILE A 150 0.47 -11.28 -5.64
C ILE A 150 -0.57 -12.10 -4.87
N ARG A 151 -0.44 -12.24 -3.55
CA ARG A 151 -1.43 -12.94 -2.72
C ARG A 151 -2.81 -12.31 -2.89
N LEU A 152 -2.88 -10.99 -2.70
CA LEU A 152 -4.13 -10.25 -2.78
C LEU A 152 -4.82 -10.40 -4.13
N LEU A 153 -4.08 -10.24 -5.24
CA LEU A 153 -4.64 -10.42 -6.58
C LEU A 153 -4.97 -11.89 -6.89
N THR A 154 -4.25 -12.85 -6.31
CA THR A 154 -4.59 -14.27 -6.44
C THR A 154 -5.93 -14.55 -5.75
N ASP A 155 -6.16 -14.01 -4.56
CA ASP A 155 -7.45 -14.13 -3.87
C ASP A 155 -8.58 -13.42 -4.64
N MET A 156 -8.30 -12.25 -5.25
CA MET A 156 -9.25 -11.57 -6.14
C MET A 156 -9.59 -12.40 -7.38
N SER A 157 -8.62 -13.12 -7.97
CA SER A 157 -8.84 -13.92 -9.18
C SER A 157 -9.87 -15.04 -8.99
N ALA A 158 -10.14 -15.47 -7.74
CA ALA A 158 -11.22 -16.39 -7.44
C ALA A 158 -12.62 -15.80 -7.69
N TYR A 159 -12.75 -14.48 -7.62
CA TYR A 159 -13.99 -13.73 -7.89
C TYR A 159 -14.03 -13.16 -9.32
N TYR A 160 -12.86 -12.95 -9.92
CA TYR A 160 -12.67 -12.35 -11.24
C TYR A 160 -11.69 -13.16 -12.11
N PRO A 161 -12.03 -14.42 -12.46
CA PRO A 161 -11.08 -15.33 -13.10
C PRO A 161 -10.56 -14.82 -14.45
N ASP A 162 -11.41 -14.15 -15.22
CA ASP A 162 -11.13 -13.68 -16.59
C ASP A 162 -10.80 -12.18 -16.68
N ASP A 163 -10.56 -11.51 -15.55
CA ASP A 163 -10.28 -10.07 -15.55
C ASP A 163 -8.88 -9.78 -16.07
N ALA A 164 -8.80 -9.06 -17.20
CA ALA A 164 -7.55 -8.77 -17.88
C ALA A 164 -6.59 -7.92 -17.04
N GLN A 165 -7.09 -7.00 -16.21
CA GLN A 165 -6.27 -6.12 -15.39
C GLN A 165 -5.61 -6.91 -14.24
N ILE A 166 -6.38 -7.75 -13.54
CA ILE A 166 -5.88 -8.63 -12.48
C ILE A 166 -4.82 -9.58 -13.02
N GLN A 167 -5.05 -10.20 -14.19
CA GLN A 167 -4.08 -11.11 -14.81
C GLN A 167 -2.80 -10.37 -15.24
N SER A 168 -2.94 -9.18 -15.83
CA SER A 168 -1.81 -8.32 -16.21
C SER A 168 -0.97 -7.92 -14.99
N ASP A 169 -1.60 -7.44 -13.91
CA ASP A 169 -0.91 -7.03 -12.70
C ASP A 169 -0.27 -8.23 -11.96
N LEU A 170 -0.93 -9.39 -11.92
CA LEU A 170 -0.34 -10.63 -11.39
C LEU A 170 0.95 -10.99 -12.13
N GLN A 171 0.93 -10.95 -13.47
CA GLN A 171 2.11 -11.24 -14.27
C GLN A 171 3.23 -10.23 -13.96
N LYS A 172 2.91 -8.94 -14.01
CA LYS A 172 3.84 -7.85 -13.68
C LYS A 172 4.48 -8.03 -12.30
N TYR A 173 3.69 -8.31 -11.26
CA TYR A 173 4.20 -8.43 -9.89
C TYR A 173 5.02 -9.71 -9.70
N ARG A 174 4.69 -10.81 -10.39
CA ARG A 174 5.51 -12.03 -10.41
C ARG A 174 6.88 -11.77 -11.03
N GLU A 175 6.94 -11.05 -12.15
CA GLU A 175 8.20 -10.65 -12.78
C GLU A 175 9.04 -9.77 -11.84
N LEU A 176 8.43 -8.79 -11.18
CA LEU A 176 9.10 -7.97 -10.16
C LEU A 176 9.61 -8.82 -8.98
N GLN A 177 8.84 -9.81 -8.50
CA GLN A 177 9.28 -10.71 -7.44
C GLN A 177 10.48 -11.56 -7.85
N VAL A 178 10.51 -12.05 -9.09
CA VAL A 178 11.66 -12.81 -9.61
C VAL A 178 12.88 -11.89 -9.71
N ALA A 179 12.70 -10.68 -10.23
CA ALA A 179 13.76 -9.68 -10.30
C ALA A 179 14.33 -9.36 -8.89
N GLU A 180 13.47 -9.21 -7.89
CA GLU A 180 13.86 -8.96 -6.49
C GLU A 180 14.71 -10.10 -5.90
N LYS A 181 14.35 -11.36 -6.18
CA LYS A 181 15.13 -12.53 -5.75
C LYS A 181 16.50 -12.62 -6.42
N SER A 182 16.68 -11.97 -7.57
CA SER A 182 17.95 -11.94 -8.30
C SER A 182 18.90 -10.82 -7.88
N LEU A 183 18.47 -9.91 -7.00
CA LEU A 183 19.27 -8.77 -6.56
C LEU A 183 20.48 -9.24 -5.74
N ILE A 184 21.63 -8.63 -6.02
CA ILE A 184 22.88 -8.87 -5.31
C ILE A 184 23.26 -7.64 -4.48
N SER A 185 23.94 -7.87 -3.37
CA SER A 185 24.43 -6.79 -2.51
C SER A 185 25.46 -5.94 -3.25
N TYR A 186 25.18 -4.65 -3.38
CA TYR A 186 26.13 -3.68 -3.94
C TYR A 186 27.06 -3.16 -2.84
N LYS A 187 28.37 -3.15 -3.11
CA LYS A 187 29.42 -2.73 -2.15
C LYS A 187 30.31 -1.59 -2.67
N GLY A 188 30.05 -1.10 -3.89
CA GLY A 188 30.82 -0.01 -4.51
C GLY A 188 30.38 1.37 -4.02
N PRO A 189 30.93 2.44 -4.62
CA PRO A 189 30.52 3.81 -4.34
C PRO A 189 29.11 4.09 -4.87
N ILE A 190 28.41 5.03 -4.25
CA ILE A 190 27.14 5.56 -4.71
C ILE A 190 27.43 6.91 -5.35
N GLU A 191 27.17 7.02 -6.65
CA GLU A 191 27.33 8.29 -7.34
C GLU A 191 26.13 9.19 -7.03
N HIS A 192 26.37 10.48 -6.79
CA HIS A 192 25.34 11.49 -6.73
C HIS A 192 25.75 12.62 -7.67
N ILE A 193 24.97 12.85 -8.72
CA ILE A 193 25.18 13.96 -9.66
C ILE A 193 24.05 14.98 -9.54
N PHE A 194 24.33 16.22 -9.89
CA PHE A 194 23.29 17.24 -9.92
C PHE A 194 23.41 18.18 -11.11
N PHE A 195 22.28 18.76 -11.45
CA PHE A 195 22.11 19.72 -12.53
C PHE A 195 21.32 20.93 -12.02
N HIS A 196 21.45 22.05 -12.72
CA HIS A 196 20.46 23.14 -12.69
C HIS A 196 19.41 22.90 -13.79
N PRO A 197 18.34 23.72 -13.87
CA PRO A 197 17.37 23.63 -14.97
C PRO A 197 18.07 23.67 -16.34
N LEU A 198 17.45 23.07 -17.35
CA LEU A 198 18.06 23.02 -18.69
C LEU A 198 17.90 24.33 -19.45
N LEU A 199 18.86 24.62 -20.32
CA LEU A 199 18.69 25.60 -21.39
C LEU A 199 17.84 24.98 -22.49
N ALA A 200 16.53 25.23 -22.42
CA ALA A 200 15.55 24.85 -23.44
C ALA A 200 15.77 25.63 -24.75
N TYR A 201 16.21 26.88 -24.65
CA TYR A 201 16.49 27.76 -25.78
C TYR A 201 17.90 28.38 -25.66
N PRO A 202 18.98 27.63 -25.97
CA PRO A 202 20.35 28.13 -25.86
C PRO A 202 20.62 29.40 -26.67
N SER A 203 19.83 29.69 -27.71
CA SER A 203 19.94 30.93 -28.49
C SER A 203 19.56 32.20 -27.71
N LEU A 204 18.74 32.08 -26.65
CA LEU A 204 18.45 33.18 -25.73
C LEU A 204 19.53 33.33 -24.65
N THR A 205 20.37 32.30 -24.48
CA THR A 205 21.44 32.29 -23.49
C THR A 205 22.78 32.73 -24.07
N PHE A 206 23.08 32.31 -25.30
CA PHE A 206 24.38 32.52 -25.93
C PHE A 206 24.33 33.68 -26.92
N ASP A 207 23.73 34.79 -26.49
CA ASP A 207 23.56 36.02 -27.28
C ASP A 207 24.68 37.06 -27.04
N GLY A 208 25.56 36.80 -26.05
CA GLY A 208 26.72 37.62 -25.73
C GLY A 208 26.44 38.74 -24.74
N ASP A 209 25.28 38.71 -24.07
CA ASP A 209 24.94 39.62 -22.99
C ASP A 209 25.74 39.37 -21.70
N ALA A 210 25.38 40.09 -20.63
CA ALA A 210 26.09 40.01 -19.35
C ALA A 210 25.86 38.68 -18.60
N ASP A 211 24.72 38.02 -18.85
CA ASP A 211 24.33 36.78 -18.16
C ASP A 211 24.88 35.53 -18.89
N SER A 212 25.13 35.65 -20.20
CA SER A 212 25.59 34.60 -21.10
C SER A 212 26.70 33.72 -20.52
N ASN A 213 27.74 34.32 -19.91
CA ASN A 213 28.85 33.56 -19.35
C ASN A 213 28.45 32.77 -18.09
N GLY A 214 27.62 33.35 -17.22
CA GLY A 214 27.15 32.67 -16.02
C GLY A 214 26.28 31.45 -16.36
N PHE A 215 25.36 31.59 -17.31
CA PHE A 215 24.57 30.45 -17.76
C PHE A 215 25.42 29.41 -18.52
N ASN A 216 26.39 29.85 -19.34
CA ASN A 216 27.34 28.92 -19.98
C ASN A 216 28.14 28.13 -18.93
N GLN A 217 28.45 28.71 -17.76
CA GLN A 217 29.16 28.04 -16.68
C GLN A 217 28.32 27.02 -15.93
N TYR A 218 27.10 27.38 -15.49
CA TYR A 218 26.35 26.62 -14.49
C TYR A 218 25.19 25.77 -15.03
N PHE A 219 24.82 25.94 -16.30
CA PHE A 219 23.68 25.24 -16.92
C PHE A 219 24.18 24.30 -18.02
N VAL A 220 23.34 23.33 -18.40
CA VAL A 220 23.53 22.47 -19.58
C VAL A 220 22.37 22.58 -20.54
N THR A 221 22.60 22.30 -21.82
CA THR A 221 21.53 22.28 -22.82
C THR A 221 20.70 21.01 -22.73
N VAL A 222 19.48 21.03 -23.30
CA VAL A 222 18.65 19.82 -23.45
C VAL A 222 19.37 18.72 -24.22
N SER A 223 20.11 19.08 -25.26
CA SER A 223 20.90 18.15 -26.09
C SER A 223 22.01 17.48 -25.28
N GLU A 224 22.75 18.25 -24.47
CA GLU A 224 23.76 17.71 -23.56
C GLU A 224 23.16 16.75 -22.54
N PHE A 225 22.08 17.15 -21.88
CA PHE A 225 21.44 16.33 -20.85
C PHE A 225 21.00 14.96 -21.40
N LYS A 226 20.37 14.92 -22.57
CA LYS A 226 19.93 13.66 -23.19
C LYS A 226 21.11 12.74 -23.52
N LYS A 227 22.15 13.28 -24.15
CA LYS A 227 23.36 12.48 -24.46
C LYS A 227 24.06 11.98 -23.19
N ILE A 228 24.08 12.80 -22.14
CA ILE A 228 24.61 12.41 -20.82
C ILE A 228 23.78 11.26 -20.25
N LEU A 229 22.46 11.37 -20.28
CA LEU A 229 21.53 10.35 -19.78
C LEU A 229 21.69 9.02 -20.53
N ASP A 230 21.78 9.05 -21.85
CA ASP A 230 22.02 7.87 -22.70
C ASP A 230 23.32 7.16 -22.31
N GLN A 231 24.41 7.92 -22.10
CA GLN A 231 25.69 7.34 -21.73
C GLN A 231 25.72 6.84 -20.28
N ILE A 232 25.06 7.52 -19.35
CA ILE A 232 24.87 7.05 -17.98
C ILE A 232 24.16 5.69 -17.98
N TYR A 233 23.08 5.57 -18.76
CA TYR A 233 22.36 4.30 -18.91
C TYR A 233 23.22 3.21 -19.56
N ALA A 234 23.89 3.51 -20.68
CA ALA A 234 24.81 2.59 -21.36
C ALA A 234 25.97 2.14 -20.47
N ASN A 235 26.40 2.98 -19.53
CA ASN A 235 27.40 2.67 -18.52
C ASN A 235 26.83 1.91 -17.32
N ASN A 236 25.64 1.32 -17.42
CA ASN A 236 24.96 0.48 -16.41
C ASN A 236 24.63 1.19 -15.09
N TYR A 237 24.42 2.50 -15.11
CA TYR A 237 23.86 3.16 -13.94
C TYR A 237 22.36 2.86 -13.78
N ILE A 238 21.88 2.94 -12.55
CA ILE A 238 20.47 2.81 -12.16
C ILE A 238 20.14 3.89 -11.14
N LEU A 239 19.03 4.60 -11.33
CA LEU A 239 18.54 5.58 -10.37
C LEU A 239 18.13 4.89 -9.08
N VAL A 240 18.59 5.43 -7.95
CA VAL A 240 18.20 5.00 -6.62
C VAL A 240 17.75 6.20 -5.80
N ASN A 241 16.77 5.97 -4.92
CA ASN A 241 16.36 6.98 -3.95
C ASN A 241 17.38 7.03 -2.80
N ALA A 242 17.78 8.22 -2.36
CA ALA A 242 18.69 8.38 -1.21
C ALA A 242 18.14 7.70 0.07
N ASN A 243 16.82 7.71 0.26
CA ASN A 243 16.14 7.04 1.37
C ASN A 243 16.12 5.51 1.23
N ALA A 244 16.55 4.93 0.11
CA ALA A 244 16.77 3.49 0.01
C ALA A 244 18.04 3.05 0.79
N LEU A 245 18.94 3.98 1.10
CA LEU A 245 20.23 3.71 1.72
C LEU A 245 20.17 3.65 3.24
N TYR A 246 19.16 4.28 3.85
CA TYR A 246 19.02 4.40 5.30
C TYR A 246 17.55 4.28 5.70
N GLU A 247 17.30 3.73 6.88
CA GLU A 247 16.01 3.71 7.54
C GLU A 247 16.06 4.63 8.76
N GLU A 248 15.08 5.50 8.93
CA GLU A 248 14.89 6.25 10.17
C GLU A 248 14.16 5.37 11.19
N LYS A 249 14.72 5.25 12.39
CA LYS A 249 14.07 4.59 13.53
C LYS A 249 13.99 5.53 14.71
N ALA A 250 12.90 5.44 15.47
CA ALA A 250 12.79 6.10 16.76
C ALA A 250 13.42 5.20 17.83
N GLU A 251 14.53 5.63 18.42
CA GLU A 251 15.18 4.99 19.56
C GLU A 251 15.34 6.01 20.68
N ASP A 252 14.80 5.70 21.87
CA ASP A 252 14.85 6.56 23.07
C ASP A 252 14.38 8.02 22.83
N GLY A 253 13.39 8.20 21.95
CA GLY A 253 12.84 9.52 21.61
C GLY A 253 13.68 10.33 20.62
N LYS A 254 14.74 9.74 20.06
CA LYS A 254 15.59 10.33 19.00
C LYS A 254 15.42 9.57 17.69
N THR A 255 15.44 10.29 16.57
CA THR A 255 15.56 9.66 15.24
C THR A 255 17.00 9.21 15.01
N VAL A 256 17.19 7.93 14.71
CA VAL A 256 18.47 7.35 14.31
C VAL A 256 18.40 6.80 12.88
N LEU A 257 19.51 6.90 12.16
CA LEU A 257 19.70 6.36 10.82
C LEU A 257 20.36 4.98 10.88
N VAL A 258 19.64 3.98 10.39
CA VAL A 258 20.13 2.60 10.24
C VAL A 258 20.46 2.37 8.76
N ARG A 259 21.74 2.13 8.47
CA ARG A 259 22.18 1.83 7.11
C ARG A 259 21.51 0.55 6.59
N LYS A 260 20.88 0.64 5.43
CA LYS A 260 20.30 -0.50 4.73
C LYS A 260 21.33 -1.12 3.80
N GLU A 261 21.24 -2.44 3.64
CA GLU A 261 21.97 -3.09 2.56
C GLU A 261 21.30 -2.76 1.22
N LEU A 262 22.03 -2.06 0.36
CA LEU A 262 21.57 -1.81 -1.00
C LEU A 262 21.78 -3.07 -1.85
N LYS A 263 20.68 -3.63 -2.36
CA LYS A 263 20.70 -4.75 -3.30
C LYS A 263 20.19 -4.26 -4.65
N LEU A 264 20.92 -4.58 -5.71
CA LEU A 264 20.62 -4.14 -7.08
C LEU A 264 20.69 -5.32 -8.05
N PRO A 265 20.12 -5.19 -9.25
CA PRO A 265 20.36 -6.16 -10.30
C PRO A 265 21.87 -6.30 -10.57
N PRO A 266 22.35 -7.51 -10.94
CA PRO A 266 23.75 -7.72 -11.25
C PRO A 266 24.29 -6.67 -12.24
N ASN A 267 25.52 -6.19 -11.99
CA ASN A 267 26.24 -5.20 -12.80
C ASN A 267 25.68 -3.77 -12.81
N LYS A 268 24.52 -3.49 -12.19
CA LYS A 268 24.03 -2.10 -12.07
C LYS A 268 24.79 -1.31 -11.00
N LYS A 269 25.05 -0.03 -11.29
CA LYS A 269 25.71 0.93 -10.38
C LYS A 269 24.70 1.98 -9.91
N PRO A 270 24.52 2.22 -8.60
CA PRO A 270 23.57 3.21 -8.12
C PRO A 270 24.00 4.63 -8.47
N LEU A 271 23.02 5.41 -8.90
CA LEU A 271 23.11 6.84 -9.16
C LEU A 271 21.97 7.56 -8.45
N ILE A 272 22.29 8.60 -7.69
CA ILE A 272 21.34 9.58 -7.22
C ILE A 272 21.46 10.79 -8.15
N LEU A 273 20.33 11.28 -8.66
CA LEU A 273 20.25 12.49 -9.46
C LEU A 273 19.48 13.55 -8.66
N SER A 274 20.01 14.76 -8.58
CA SER A 274 19.26 15.91 -8.04
C SER A 274 19.22 17.08 -8.99
N VAL A 275 18.20 17.90 -8.87
CA VAL A 275 18.04 19.15 -9.60
C VAL A 275 17.91 20.29 -8.60
N ASP A 276 18.81 21.26 -8.71
CA ASP A 276 18.82 22.43 -7.84
C ASP A 276 18.02 23.57 -8.51
N ASP A 277 17.38 24.43 -7.70
CA ASP A 277 16.67 25.65 -8.14
C ASP A 277 15.57 25.50 -9.20
N VAL A 278 14.65 24.56 -8.99
CA VAL A 278 13.45 24.36 -9.84
C VAL A 278 12.38 25.42 -9.49
N ASN A 279 12.70 26.71 -9.65
CA ASN A 279 11.83 27.86 -9.33
C ASN A 279 11.52 28.80 -10.51
N TYR A 280 12.30 28.75 -11.59
CA TYR A 280 12.05 29.45 -12.87
C TYR A 280 11.68 30.95 -12.81
N PRO A 281 12.41 31.80 -12.06
CA PRO A 281 12.19 33.25 -12.12
C PRO A 281 12.41 33.82 -13.52
N ASP A 282 11.81 34.99 -13.78
CA ASP A 282 11.79 35.62 -15.11
C ASP A 282 13.18 35.71 -15.74
N TYR A 283 14.22 36.10 -14.99
CA TYR A 283 15.57 36.21 -15.52
C TYR A 283 16.15 34.88 -16.06
N LYS A 284 15.76 33.72 -15.49
CA LYS A 284 16.14 32.40 -16.03
C LYS A 284 15.37 32.10 -17.31
N SER A 285 14.07 32.39 -17.31
CA SER A 285 13.20 32.18 -18.49
C SER A 285 13.65 33.04 -19.69
N THR A 286 14.02 34.31 -19.46
CA THR A 286 14.53 35.20 -20.51
C THR A 286 15.90 34.77 -21.01
N ASN A 287 16.69 34.05 -20.20
CA ASN A 287 17.96 33.43 -20.56
C ASN A 287 17.80 31.98 -21.06
N GLY A 288 16.60 31.57 -21.48
CA GLY A 288 16.40 30.33 -22.22
C GLY A 288 16.04 29.09 -21.41
N THR A 289 15.75 29.19 -20.12
CA THR A 289 15.09 28.09 -19.39
C THR A 289 13.59 28.05 -19.69
N ILE A 290 12.90 26.99 -19.26
CA ILE A 290 11.43 26.98 -19.23
C ILE A 290 10.88 27.92 -18.15
N SER A 291 9.58 28.18 -18.17
CA SER A 291 8.92 29.13 -17.25
C SER A 291 8.25 28.47 -16.04
N LYS A 292 7.69 27.27 -16.21
CA LYS A 292 7.11 26.49 -15.11
C LYS A 292 6.82 25.05 -15.50
N LEU A 293 6.70 24.18 -14.51
CA LEU A 293 6.09 22.87 -14.67
C LEU A 293 4.58 23.01 -14.72
N ILE A 294 3.91 22.16 -15.48
CA ILE A 294 2.46 22.05 -15.56
C ILE A 294 2.05 20.57 -15.58
N LEU A 295 0.75 20.30 -15.44
CA LEU A 295 0.20 18.99 -15.81
C LEU A 295 -0.52 19.10 -17.15
N ASP A 296 -0.33 18.09 -18.00
CA ASP A 296 -1.13 17.95 -19.22
C ASP A 296 -2.53 17.39 -18.92
N SER A 297 -3.34 17.17 -19.97
CA SER A 297 -4.71 16.64 -19.85
C SER A 297 -4.78 15.21 -19.30
N GLU A 298 -3.69 14.46 -19.35
CA GLU A 298 -3.58 13.10 -18.82
C GLU A 298 -2.98 13.10 -17.41
N GLY A 299 -2.64 14.27 -16.88
CA GLY A 299 -2.02 14.45 -15.57
C GLY A 299 -0.52 14.16 -15.57
N ASN A 300 0.15 14.02 -16.70
CA ASN A 300 1.61 13.89 -16.74
C ASN A 300 2.28 15.26 -16.56
N VAL A 301 3.46 15.27 -15.96
CA VAL A 301 4.23 16.51 -15.81
C VAL A 301 4.77 16.92 -17.18
N ALA A 302 4.51 18.15 -17.56
CA ALA A 302 5.04 18.81 -18.74
C ALA A 302 5.65 20.17 -18.34
N THR A 303 6.24 20.87 -19.29
CA THR A 303 6.71 22.24 -19.12
C THR A 303 5.82 23.22 -19.86
N TYR A 304 5.81 24.46 -19.39
CA TYR A 304 5.36 25.61 -20.14
C TYR A 304 6.53 26.58 -20.33
N SER A 305 6.66 27.12 -21.54
CA SER A 305 7.66 28.13 -21.87
C SER A 305 7.20 29.03 -23.01
N VAL A 306 7.94 30.12 -23.25
CA VAL A 306 7.78 30.97 -24.44
C VAL A 306 9.03 30.82 -25.30
N SER A 307 8.86 30.44 -26.56
CA SER A 307 9.96 30.25 -27.49
C SER A 307 10.61 31.59 -27.89
N PRO A 308 11.80 31.58 -28.53
CA PRO A 308 12.43 32.80 -29.04
C PRO A 308 11.57 33.57 -30.05
N SER A 309 10.64 32.90 -30.73
CA SER A 309 9.68 33.54 -31.66
C SER A 309 8.43 34.10 -30.96
N GLY A 310 8.32 33.95 -29.64
CA GLY A 310 7.17 34.40 -28.84
C GLY A 310 6.03 33.38 -28.76
N GLU A 311 6.22 32.15 -29.23
CA GLU A 311 5.20 31.10 -29.20
C GLU A 311 5.10 30.45 -27.81
N LYS A 312 3.87 30.17 -27.35
CA LYS A 312 3.65 29.40 -26.13
C LYS A 312 3.86 27.92 -26.39
N VAL A 313 4.81 27.31 -25.70
CA VAL A 313 5.20 25.91 -25.90
C VAL A 313 4.88 25.09 -24.66
N VAL A 314 4.14 24.00 -24.85
CA VAL A 314 4.01 22.90 -23.90
C VAL A 314 4.86 21.74 -24.40
N SER A 315 5.72 21.18 -23.54
CA SER A 315 6.65 20.13 -23.95
C SER A 315 6.94 19.14 -22.84
N HIS A 316 7.24 17.90 -23.23
CA HIS A 316 7.72 16.83 -22.34
C HIS A 316 9.21 16.54 -22.54
N ASP A 317 9.91 17.37 -23.32
CA ASP A 317 11.21 17.00 -23.88
C ASP A 317 12.27 18.10 -23.80
N ASN A 318 12.03 19.14 -23.00
CA ASN A 318 12.91 20.31 -22.85
C ASN A 318 13.28 20.66 -21.40
N GLU A 319 13.06 19.76 -20.44
CA GLU A 319 13.47 19.89 -19.04
C GLU A 319 13.71 18.50 -18.42
N ILE A 320 14.59 18.43 -17.41
CA ILE A 320 15.03 17.20 -16.72
C ILE A 320 13.84 16.36 -16.26
N ILE A 321 12.82 16.99 -15.66
CA ILE A 321 11.71 16.26 -15.02
C ILE A 321 10.95 15.39 -16.03
N PRO A 322 10.34 15.96 -17.09
CA PRO A 322 9.62 15.14 -18.06
C PRO A 322 10.53 14.24 -18.90
N ILE A 323 11.79 14.63 -19.16
CA ILE A 323 12.76 13.78 -19.87
C ILE A 323 13.06 12.51 -19.05
N ILE A 324 13.34 12.63 -17.75
CA ILE A 324 13.58 11.48 -16.87
C ILE A 324 12.30 10.65 -16.68
N ASP A 325 11.13 11.28 -16.65
CA ASP A 325 9.86 10.57 -16.58
C ASP A 325 9.66 9.65 -17.80
N ALA A 326 9.87 10.20 -19.02
CA ALA A 326 9.81 9.46 -20.27
C ALA A 326 10.90 8.38 -20.37
N PHE A 327 12.16 8.72 -20.05
CA PHE A 327 13.29 7.80 -20.18
C PHE A 327 13.13 6.56 -19.29
N VAL A 328 12.65 6.72 -18.06
CA VAL A 328 12.38 5.58 -17.16
C VAL A 328 11.15 4.77 -17.59
N ALA A 329 10.16 5.41 -18.23
CA ALA A 329 9.03 4.67 -18.79
C ALA A 329 9.48 3.76 -19.96
N GLU A 330 10.41 4.23 -20.78
CA GLU A 330 11.03 3.46 -21.88
C GLU A 330 12.06 2.43 -21.37
N HIS A 331 12.81 2.78 -20.32
CA HIS A 331 13.87 1.96 -19.71
C HIS A 331 13.57 1.69 -18.23
N PRO A 332 12.61 0.79 -17.91
CA PRO A 332 12.25 0.51 -16.52
C PRO A 332 13.41 -0.05 -15.68
N ASP A 333 14.41 -0.67 -16.31
CA ASP A 333 15.63 -1.17 -15.66
C ASP A 333 16.64 -0.06 -15.29
N PHE A 334 16.40 1.19 -15.71
CA PHE A 334 17.14 2.37 -15.28
C PHE A 334 16.65 2.93 -13.93
N SER A 335 15.51 2.47 -13.41
CA SER A 335 14.93 2.99 -12.17
C SER A 335 14.74 1.89 -11.13
N PHE A 336 15.47 1.98 -10.03
CA PHE A 336 15.30 1.03 -8.93
C PHE A 336 14.07 1.43 -8.11
N GLN A 337 13.07 0.54 -8.08
CA GLN A 337 11.83 0.73 -7.32
C GLN A 337 11.09 2.04 -7.67
N GLY A 338 11.15 2.47 -8.94
CA GLY A 338 10.49 3.68 -9.42
C GLY A 338 11.19 4.99 -9.03
N ALA A 339 12.44 4.94 -8.52
CA ALA A 339 13.21 6.14 -8.24
C ALA A 339 13.39 7.05 -9.48
N LYS A 340 13.15 8.34 -9.30
CA LYS A 340 13.48 9.41 -10.24
C LYS A 340 14.66 10.23 -9.69
N GLY A 341 14.53 11.55 -9.59
CA GLY A 341 15.49 12.43 -8.95
C GLY A 341 14.97 13.09 -7.67
N ILE A 342 15.85 13.87 -7.05
CA ILE A 342 15.56 14.74 -5.90
C ILE A 342 15.45 16.18 -6.41
N LEU A 343 14.35 16.87 -6.14
CA LEU A 343 14.21 18.30 -6.40
C LEU A 343 14.64 19.08 -5.15
N ALA A 344 15.80 19.73 -5.21
CA ALA A 344 16.32 20.58 -4.14
C ALA A 344 15.72 21.98 -4.30
N LEU A 345 14.73 22.31 -3.47
CA LEU A 345 13.93 23.51 -3.64
C LEU A 345 14.42 24.63 -2.73
N THR A 346 14.51 25.82 -3.31
CA THR A 346 14.60 27.07 -2.56
C THR A 346 13.20 27.62 -2.26
N GLY A 347 13.10 28.63 -1.40
CA GLY A 347 11.83 29.31 -1.12
C GLY A 347 11.66 30.66 -1.83
N TYR A 348 12.76 31.39 -2.04
CA TYR A 348 12.73 32.62 -2.84
C TYR A 348 12.38 32.30 -4.30
N TYR A 349 11.58 33.19 -4.90
CA TYR A 349 10.91 33.01 -6.20
C TYR A 349 9.90 31.86 -6.27
N GLY A 350 9.52 31.29 -5.13
CA GLY A 350 8.57 30.19 -5.08
C GLY A 350 9.15 28.89 -5.63
N ILE A 351 8.28 27.96 -6.03
CA ILE A 351 8.67 26.61 -6.44
C ILE A 351 7.94 26.19 -7.72
N LEU A 352 8.60 25.38 -8.54
CA LEU A 352 8.09 24.79 -9.78
C LEU A 352 7.61 25.81 -10.83
N GLY A 353 7.97 27.09 -10.67
CA GLY A 353 7.53 28.21 -11.49
C GLY A 353 6.23 28.89 -11.01
N TYR A 354 5.87 28.71 -9.73
CA TYR A 354 4.72 29.32 -9.06
C TYR A 354 5.20 30.17 -7.88
N ASN A 355 4.65 31.39 -7.71
CA ASN A 355 5.02 32.34 -6.65
C ASN A 355 4.40 31.95 -5.29
N THR A 356 4.73 30.76 -4.79
CA THR A 356 4.31 30.28 -3.46
C THR A 356 4.90 31.11 -2.31
N ASN A 357 5.82 32.02 -2.60
CA ASN A 357 6.42 32.95 -1.64
C ASN A 357 5.70 34.31 -1.54
N LYS A 358 4.76 34.61 -2.44
CA LYS A 358 4.02 35.89 -2.46
C LYS A 358 2.69 35.74 -1.70
N LEU A 359 2.77 35.57 -0.38
CA LEU A 359 1.62 35.24 0.48
C LEU A 359 0.46 36.23 0.39
N ASP A 360 0.75 37.51 0.16
CA ASP A 360 -0.25 38.59 0.04
C ASP A 360 -0.78 38.79 -1.40
N SER A 361 -0.32 38.00 -2.38
CA SER A 361 -0.76 38.10 -3.77
C SER A 361 -2.21 37.62 -3.92
N PRO A 362 -3.07 38.31 -4.69
CA PRO A 362 -4.39 37.80 -5.06
C PRO A 362 -4.35 36.43 -5.75
N SER A 363 -3.26 36.12 -6.47
CA SER A 363 -3.06 34.83 -7.15
C SER A 363 -2.49 33.73 -6.25
N TYR A 364 -2.10 34.04 -5.00
CA TYR A 364 -1.39 33.09 -4.13
C TYR A 364 -2.14 31.77 -3.93
N SER A 365 -3.46 31.83 -3.69
CA SER A 365 -4.28 30.62 -3.46
C SER A 365 -4.27 29.69 -4.68
N GLU A 366 -4.40 30.24 -5.89
CA GLU A 366 -4.41 29.48 -7.14
C GLU A 366 -3.02 28.89 -7.45
N GLU A 367 -1.96 29.70 -7.30
CA GLU A 367 -0.59 29.24 -7.54
C GLU A 367 -0.18 28.16 -6.54
N ARG A 368 -0.52 28.33 -5.26
CA ARG A 368 -0.31 27.32 -4.22
C ARG A 368 -1.05 26.03 -4.54
N GLN A 369 -2.34 26.11 -4.92
CA GLN A 369 -3.14 24.92 -5.23
C GLN A 369 -2.62 24.18 -6.47
N THR A 370 -2.13 24.91 -7.46
CA THR A 370 -1.54 24.32 -8.66
C THR A 370 -0.22 23.62 -8.34
N ALA A 371 0.66 24.27 -7.59
CA ALA A 371 1.91 23.67 -7.12
C ALA A 371 1.65 22.39 -6.31
N LEU A 372 0.67 22.38 -5.41
CA LEU A 372 0.28 21.18 -4.64
C LEU A 372 -0.13 20.00 -5.53
N THR A 373 -0.89 20.25 -6.60
CA THR A 373 -1.29 19.21 -7.55
C THR A 373 -0.09 18.62 -8.29
N ILE A 374 0.85 19.46 -8.72
CA ILE A 374 2.09 19.02 -9.39
C ILE A 374 2.99 18.25 -8.41
N ILE A 375 3.17 18.75 -7.19
CA ILE A 375 3.93 18.07 -6.12
C ILE A 375 3.37 16.68 -5.86
N LYS A 376 2.04 16.55 -5.76
CA LYS A 376 1.37 15.26 -5.60
C LYS A 376 1.75 14.32 -6.75
N ARG A 377 1.65 14.78 -7.99
CA ARG A 377 2.00 13.98 -9.17
C ARG A 377 3.47 13.56 -9.17
N LEU A 378 4.39 14.48 -8.87
CA LEU A 378 5.83 14.21 -8.78
C LEU A 378 6.13 13.10 -7.76
N LYS A 379 5.49 13.14 -6.57
CA LYS A 379 5.62 12.07 -5.57
C LYS A 379 5.08 10.74 -6.07
N GLU A 380 3.91 10.75 -6.74
CA GLU A 380 3.28 9.54 -7.28
C GLU A 380 4.13 8.86 -8.36
N THR A 381 4.94 9.64 -9.10
CA THR A 381 5.83 9.14 -10.16
C THR A 381 7.26 8.85 -9.69
N GLY A 382 7.58 9.08 -8.41
CA GLY A 382 8.83 8.65 -7.77
C GLY A 382 9.88 9.73 -7.57
N TRP A 383 9.53 11.02 -7.76
CA TRP A 383 10.37 12.16 -7.36
C TRP A 383 10.31 12.38 -5.85
N THR A 384 11.44 12.80 -5.28
CA THR A 384 11.53 13.28 -3.90
C THR A 384 12.00 14.72 -3.85
N PHE A 385 11.98 15.30 -2.65
CA PHE A 385 12.30 16.70 -2.43
C PHE A 385 13.37 16.85 -1.36
N ALA A 386 14.17 17.89 -1.47
CA ALA A 386 15.16 18.30 -0.48
C ALA A 386 15.07 19.80 -0.22
N SER A 387 15.56 20.24 0.94
CA SER A 387 15.77 21.66 1.20
C SER A 387 17.03 22.14 0.50
N HIS A 388 16.95 23.30 -0.13
CA HIS A 388 18.11 24.06 -0.62
C HIS A 388 18.23 25.43 0.07
N GLY A 389 17.73 25.52 1.32
CA GLY A 389 17.56 26.78 2.04
C GLY A 389 16.44 27.66 1.45
N TYR A 390 15.99 28.68 2.18
CA TYR A 390 14.98 29.60 1.65
C TYR A 390 15.59 30.55 0.63
N SER A 391 16.70 31.21 0.96
CA SER A 391 17.31 32.29 0.18
C SER A 391 18.59 31.89 -0.54
N HIS A 392 18.87 30.58 -0.64
CA HIS A 392 20.10 30.05 -1.24
C HIS A 392 21.38 30.60 -0.58
N LEU A 393 21.42 30.53 0.76
CA LEU A 393 22.50 31.07 1.58
C LEU A 393 23.75 30.18 1.62
N ASP A 394 24.93 30.80 1.65
CA ASP A 394 26.19 30.09 1.98
C ASP A 394 26.21 29.75 3.49
N ALA A 395 25.86 28.51 3.81
CA ALA A 395 25.76 28.04 5.18
C ALA A 395 27.07 28.15 5.97
N ARG A 396 28.24 28.18 5.33
CA ARG A 396 29.53 28.35 6.02
C ARG A 396 29.81 29.82 6.32
N ALA A 397 29.58 30.71 5.37
CA ALA A 397 29.86 32.14 5.48
C ALA A 397 28.84 32.89 6.34
N GLU A 398 27.56 32.51 6.26
CA GLU A 398 26.47 33.20 6.96
C GLU A 398 26.51 33.02 8.48
N SER A 399 25.87 33.95 9.20
CA SER A 399 25.71 33.85 10.65
C SER A 399 24.79 32.68 11.03
N TYR A 400 24.89 32.19 12.28
CA TYR A 400 23.97 31.18 12.80
C TYR A 400 22.51 31.68 12.72
N GLN A 401 22.26 32.93 13.13
CA GLN A 401 20.94 33.53 13.13
C GLN A 401 20.37 33.70 11.72
N SER A 402 21.22 34.02 10.73
CA SER A 402 20.82 34.06 9.32
C SER A 402 20.34 32.70 8.86
N LEU A 403 21.14 31.65 9.08
CA LEU A 403 20.82 30.27 8.69
C LEU A 403 19.56 29.77 9.39
N GLU A 404 19.41 30.04 10.69
CA GLU A 404 18.24 29.66 11.48
C GLU A 404 16.97 30.27 10.91
N LYS A 405 16.95 31.60 10.72
CA LYS A 405 15.80 32.31 10.14
C LYS A 405 15.46 31.80 8.74
N ASP A 406 16.47 31.59 7.90
CA ASP A 406 16.31 31.10 6.54
C ASP A 406 15.71 29.69 6.52
N THR A 407 16.23 28.80 7.36
CA THR A 407 15.77 27.40 7.45
C THR A 407 14.35 27.31 7.99
N LEU A 408 14.03 28.05 9.06
CA LEU A 408 12.68 28.05 9.63
C LEU A 408 11.65 28.61 8.65
N ARG A 409 12.01 29.62 7.86
CA ARG A 409 11.15 30.14 6.80
C ARG A 409 10.93 29.11 5.69
N TRP A 410 11.98 28.37 5.30
CA TRP A 410 11.85 27.28 4.34
C TRP A 410 10.90 26.18 4.86
N LYS A 411 11.00 25.83 6.14
CA LYS A 411 10.10 24.89 6.81
C LYS A 411 8.64 25.36 6.77
N GLU A 412 8.41 26.64 7.05
CA GLU A 412 7.06 27.22 7.04
C GLU A 412 6.46 27.30 5.63
N GLU A 413 7.20 27.84 4.65
CA GLU A 413 6.66 28.16 3.33
C GLU A 413 6.78 27.03 2.31
N VAL A 414 7.88 26.26 2.32
CA VAL A 414 8.15 25.22 1.31
C VAL A 414 7.80 23.84 1.83
N GLU A 415 8.29 23.46 3.02
CA GLU A 415 8.02 22.12 3.58
C GLU A 415 6.52 21.89 3.80
N SER A 416 5.76 22.93 4.16
CA SER A 416 4.30 22.84 4.28
C SER A 416 3.58 22.48 2.98
N LEU A 417 4.24 22.62 1.82
CA LEU A 417 3.72 22.23 0.50
C LEU A 417 4.22 20.85 0.08
N ILE A 418 5.52 20.60 0.23
CA ILE A 418 6.14 19.34 -0.21
C ILE A 418 6.09 18.23 0.83
N GLY A 419 5.61 18.49 2.05
CA GLY A 419 5.70 17.57 3.18
C GLY A 419 7.13 17.42 3.72
N PRO A 420 7.31 16.65 4.81
CA PRO A 420 8.59 16.54 5.49
C PRO A 420 9.67 15.94 4.58
N THR A 421 10.89 16.46 4.70
CA THR A 421 12.10 15.86 4.12
C THR A 421 13.26 15.94 5.09
N ASN A 422 14.08 14.89 5.08
CA ASN A 422 15.28 14.75 5.88
C ASN A 422 16.57 15.12 5.11
N ILE A 423 16.44 15.55 3.85
CA ILE A 423 17.56 15.88 2.98
C ILE A 423 17.76 17.40 2.93
N TYR A 424 18.97 17.84 3.27
CA TYR A 424 19.41 19.22 3.09
C TYR A 424 20.58 19.26 2.10
N VAL A 425 20.45 20.10 1.10
CA VAL A 425 21.44 20.36 0.08
C VAL A 425 22.06 21.72 0.35
N TYR A 426 23.36 21.78 0.64
CA TYR A 426 24.05 23.04 0.87
C TYR A 426 24.14 23.88 -0.42
N PRO A 427 23.60 25.11 -0.44
CA PRO A 427 23.88 26.06 -1.52
C PRO A 427 25.39 26.24 -1.71
N PHE A 428 25.81 26.32 -2.97
CA PHE A 428 27.22 26.39 -3.38
C PHE A 428 28.09 25.19 -2.92
N GLY A 429 27.50 24.14 -2.35
CA GLY A 429 28.24 23.06 -1.69
C GLY A 429 28.94 23.45 -0.39
N SER A 430 28.67 24.64 0.13
CA SER A 430 29.40 25.23 1.27
C SER A 430 28.95 24.64 2.60
N SER A 431 29.41 23.42 2.90
CA SER A 431 28.99 22.67 4.08
C SER A 431 29.59 23.17 5.39
N VAL A 432 28.82 22.99 6.46
CA VAL A 432 29.30 23.01 7.85
C VAL A 432 29.56 21.57 8.30
N LEU A 433 30.45 21.37 9.28
CA LEU A 433 30.90 20.05 9.74
C LEU A 433 30.35 19.70 11.13
N PRO A 434 30.31 18.40 11.50
CA PRO A 434 30.00 17.98 12.87
C PRO A 434 30.80 18.74 13.92
N GLY A 435 30.12 19.18 14.98
CA GLY A 435 30.67 20.05 16.03
C GLY A 435 30.44 21.56 15.78
N ASN A 436 30.02 21.96 14.57
CA ASN A 436 29.56 23.32 14.32
C ASN A 436 28.09 23.50 14.82
N PRO A 437 27.76 24.58 15.54
CA PRO A 437 26.37 24.84 15.96
C PRO A 437 25.36 24.87 14.80
N LYS A 438 25.75 25.40 13.64
CA LYS A 438 24.92 25.41 12.42
C LYS A 438 24.63 23.99 11.92
N PHE A 439 25.59 23.08 12.04
CA PHE A 439 25.40 21.67 11.66
C PHE A 439 24.39 21.00 12.58
N GLN A 440 24.55 21.17 13.90
CA GLN A 440 23.64 20.60 14.88
C GLN A 440 22.21 21.13 14.70
N PHE A 441 22.07 22.44 14.48
CA PHE A 441 20.77 23.05 14.21
C PHE A 441 20.06 22.42 13.01
N LEU A 442 20.76 22.15 11.90
CA LEU A 442 20.15 21.47 10.74
C LEU A 442 19.66 20.06 11.11
N LEU A 443 20.43 19.30 11.92
CA LEU A 443 19.97 18.00 12.43
C LEU A 443 18.72 18.14 13.30
N ASP A 444 18.69 19.15 14.18
CA ASP A 444 17.57 19.42 15.08
C ASP A 444 16.29 19.81 14.31
N GLN A 445 16.44 20.37 13.10
CA GLN A 445 15.33 20.62 12.16
C GLN A 445 14.92 19.38 11.34
N GLY A 446 15.46 18.20 11.68
CA GLY A 446 15.13 16.93 11.04
C GLY A 446 15.92 16.63 9.76
N PHE A 447 16.92 17.43 9.40
CA PHE A 447 17.78 17.15 8.26
C PHE A 447 18.95 16.26 8.66
N ASN A 448 18.89 14.97 8.34
CA ASN A 448 19.92 13.99 8.69
C ASN A 448 20.67 13.44 7.46
N ILE A 449 20.29 13.80 6.24
CA ILE A 449 21.07 13.58 5.01
C ILE A 449 21.54 14.94 4.48
N LEU A 450 22.84 15.20 4.57
CA LEU A 450 23.44 16.50 4.29
C LEU A 450 24.36 16.40 3.07
N CYS A 451 24.02 17.13 2.01
CA CYS A 451 24.66 17.00 0.70
C CYS A 451 25.52 18.23 0.36
N SER A 452 26.83 18.04 0.17
CA SER A 452 27.78 19.06 -0.33
C SER A 452 28.15 18.83 -1.79
N VAL A 453 29.07 19.63 -2.33
CA VAL A 453 29.64 19.46 -3.67
C VAL A 453 31.06 18.92 -3.56
N GLY A 454 31.37 17.88 -4.32
CA GLY A 454 32.69 17.26 -4.35
C GLY A 454 32.99 16.58 -5.71
N PRO A 455 34.27 16.39 -6.05
CA PRO A 455 34.67 15.89 -7.37
C PRO A 455 34.47 14.37 -7.55
N THR A 456 34.38 13.63 -6.45
CA THR A 456 34.27 12.16 -6.42
C THR A 456 33.25 11.74 -5.37
N PRO A 457 32.71 10.51 -5.44
CA PRO A 457 31.77 10.02 -4.44
C PRO A 457 32.38 10.08 -3.04
N TYR A 458 31.73 10.81 -2.15
CA TYR A 458 32.01 10.81 -0.72
C TYR A 458 30.71 10.46 0.00
N LEU A 459 30.81 9.57 0.98
CA LEU A 459 29.70 9.20 1.84
C LEU A 459 30.25 8.83 3.21
N LYS A 460 29.83 9.59 4.23
CA LYS A 460 30.10 9.32 5.64
C LYS A 460 28.77 9.18 6.36
N ALA A 461 28.57 8.02 6.98
CA ALA A 461 27.35 7.72 7.71
C ALA A 461 27.63 7.43 9.17
N THR A 462 26.75 7.92 10.03
CA THR A 462 26.67 7.63 11.46
C THR A 462 25.24 7.22 11.81
N THR A 463 24.96 6.96 13.08
CA THR A 463 23.58 6.75 13.55
C THR A 463 22.76 8.04 13.55
N ASP A 464 23.39 9.22 13.47
CA ASP A 464 22.69 10.49 13.62
C ASP A 464 22.54 11.24 12.30
N TYR A 465 23.50 11.07 11.39
CA TYR A 465 23.53 11.77 10.12
C TYR A 465 24.33 11.01 9.05
N VAL A 466 24.04 11.39 7.80
CA VAL A 466 24.77 11.02 6.59
C VAL A 466 25.24 12.31 5.94
N MET A 467 26.52 12.36 5.58
CA MET A 467 27.10 13.39 4.73
C MET A 467 27.49 12.78 3.41
N MET A 468 27.14 13.43 2.31
CA MET A 468 27.48 12.97 0.98
C MET A 468 27.86 14.11 0.04
N ASP A 469 28.77 13.85 -0.90
CA ASP A 469 29.10 14.81 -1.96
C ASP A 469 28.31 14.50 -3.22
N ARG A 470 27.96 15.58 -3.92
CA ARG A 470 27.34 15.57 -5.23
C ARG A 470 28.30 16.16 -6.25
N ARG A 471 28.42 15.52 -7.40
CA ARG A 471 29.22 16.03 -8.52
C ARG A 471 28.35 16.94 -9.38
N HIS A 472 28.74 18.18 -9.56
CA HIS A 472 28.05 19.09 -10.49
C HIS A 472 28.19 18.58 -11.92
N ILE A 473 27.14 18.70 -12.71
CA ILE A 473 27.18 18.49 -14.16
C ILE A 473 26.69 19.78 -14.80
N ASP A 474 27.65 20.62 -15.14
CA ASP A 474 27.45 21.96 -15.71
C ASP A 474 28.50 22.24 -16.78
N GLY A 475 28.46 23.42 -17.41
CA GLY A 475 29.44 23.80 -18.42
C GLY A 475 30.89 23.78 -17.89
N ILE A 476 31.13 24.22 -16.66
CA ILE A 476 32.46 24.14 -16.03
C ILE A 476 32.95 22.68 -15.99
N ALA A 477 32.10 21.76 -15.55
CA ALA A 477 32.40 20.34 -15.48
C ALA A 477 32.68 19.75 -16.88
N LEU A 478 31.81 20.05 -17.86
CA LEU A 478 31.94 19.53 -19.22
C LEU A 478 33.24 19.97 -19.91
N TYR A 479 33.65 21.23 -19.72
CA TYR A 479 34.89 21.73 -20.32
C TYR A 479 36.16 21.34 -19.56
N ASN A 480 36.13 21.30 -18.23
CA ASN A 480 37.35 21.27 -17.43
C ASN A 480 37.55 19.97 -16.63
N GLN A 481 36.54 19.09 -16.55
CA GLN A 481 36.53 17.97 -15.61
C GLN A 481 36.31 16.59 -16.28
N GLU A 482 36.69 16.47 -17.56
CA GLU A 482 36.61 15.22 -18.34
C GLU A 482 37.17 14.01 -17.57
N ALA A 483 38.34 14.15 -16.93
CA ALA A 483 39.02 13.06 -16.25
C ALA A 483 38.17 12.44 -15.13
N ILE A 484 37.46 13.27 -14.36
CA ILE A 484 36.62 12.77 -13.27
C ILE A 484 35.24 12.35 -13.77
N LEU A 485 34.74 12.88 -14.88
CA LEU A 485 33.44 12.50 -15.46
C LEU A 485 33.46 11.19 -16.24
N LYS A 486 34.65 10.74 -16.68
CA LYS A 486 34.83 9.59 -17.58
C LYS A 486 34.18 8.28 -17.11
N ASN A 487 33.99 8.09 -15.80
CA ASN A 487 33.30 6.90 -15.28
C ASN A 487 31.76 6.95 -15.46
N LEU A 488 31.21 8.16 -15.64
CA LEU A 488 29.79 8.44 -15.85
C LEU A 488 29.47 8.54 -17.34
N PHE A 489 30.21 9.38 -18.09
CA PHE A 489 30.04 9.64 -19.51
C PHE A 489 31.28 10.34 -20.10
N ASP A 490 31.39 10.41 -21.43
CA ASP A 490 32.43 11.16 -22.14
C ASP A 490 32.01 12.62 -22.37
N ALA A 491 32.54 13.53 -21.55
CA ALA A 491 32.23 14.96 -21.57
C ALA A 491 32.40 15.62 -22.95
N LYS A 492 33.41 15.22 -23.74
CA LYS A 492 33.65 15.83 -25.06
C LYS A 492 32.58 15.45 -26.08
N SER A 493 32.12 14.21 -26.03
CA SER A 493 31.11 13.71 -26.98
C SER A 493 29.71 14.29 -26.74
N VAL A 494 29.41 14.72 -25.52
CA VAL A 494 28.09 15.25 -25.16
C VAL A 494 27.95 16.75 -25.41
N LEU A 495 29.06 17.51 -25.41
CA LEU A 495 29.08 18.96 -25.59
C LEU A 495 28.24 19.41 -26.79
N ASP A 496 27.39 20.40 -26.55
CA ASP A 496 26.56 21.01 -27.57
C ASP A 496 27.39 21.98 -28.42
N PRO A 497 27.48 21.81 -29.75
CA PRO A 497 28.25 22.71 -30.60
C PRO A 497 27.73 24.16 -30.59
N VAL A 498 26.52 24.43 -30.09
CA VAL A 498 26.02 25.81 -29.94
C VAL A 498 26.69 26.57 -28.80
N ARG A 499 27.40 25.90 -27.90
CA ARG A 499 28.07 26.55 -26.77
C ARG A 499 29.22 27.44 -27.21
N PRO A 500 29.32 28.66 -26.67
CA PRO A 500 30.55 29.43 -26.77
C PRO A 500 31.63 28.82 -25.85
N PRO A 501 32.93 29.09 -26.12
CA PRO A 501 34.00 28.79 -25.18
C PRO A 501 33.72 29.41 -23.80
N LEU A 502 34.15 28.75 -22.72
CA LEU A 502 34.12 29.38 -21.40
C LEU A 502 35.06 30.59 -21.39
N MET A 503 34.55 31.74 -20.99
CA MET A 503 35.41 32.87 -20.64
C MET A 503 35.92 32.66 -19.21
N ALA A 504 37.20 32.99 -19.00
CA ALA A 504 37.71 33.13 -17.64
C ALA A 504 36.81 34.14 -16.92
N GLY A 505 36.31 33.78 -15.74
CA GLY A 505 35.42 34.65 -14.98
C GLY A 505 36.10 35.98 -14.63
N PRO A 506 35.33 37.01 -14.22
CA PRO A 506 35.89 38.16 -13.52
C PRO A 506 36.68 37.74 -12.26
#